data_AF-A0A0D3ATV5-F1
#
_entry.id   AF-A0A0D3ATV5-F1
#
_cell.length_a   1.000
_cell.length_b   1.000
_cell.length_c   1.000
_cell.angle_alpha   90.00
_cell.angle_beta   90.00
_cell.angle_gamma   90.00
#
_symmetry.space_group_name_H-M   'P 1'
#
loop_
_entity.id
_entity.type
_entity.pdbx_description
1 polymer ?
#
loop_
_entity_poly.entity_id
_entity_poly.type
_entity_poly.pdbx_seq_one_letter_code
_entity_poly.pdbx_strand_id
1 'polypeptide(L)'
;MWKIKVKVIRLWKQYSAAGGETIEMVLCDLKGGKIHASVKKELVAQFNHFLRQGYSLLINFSVTHSCGSYKTTTHAYRISFLSTTRVRSCEQLPEDLSGFEPVKYKDVLDGTLNPDYLVGKYW
;
A
#
# COMPACT_ATOMS: atom_id res chain seq x y z
N MET A 1 -12.48 -5.18 -16.11
CA MET A 1 -11.54 -5.80 -15.14
C MET A 1 -10.26 -4.98 -15.15
N TRP A 2 -9.85 -4.42 -14.01
CA TRP A 2 -8.64 -3.58 -13.93
C TRP A 2 -7.38 -4.43 -13.73
N LYS A 3 -6.26 -3.94 -14.28
CA LYS A 3 -4.94 -4.56 -14.20
C LYS A 3 -3.87 -3.47 -14.08
N ILE A 4 -3.00 -3.58 -13.08
CA ILE A 4 -1.91 -2.61 -12.85
C ILE A 4 -0.58 -3.32 -12.62
N LYS A 5 0.51 -2.71 -13.11
CA LYS A 5 1.89 -3.11 -12.79
C LYS A 5 2.43 -2.11 -11.77
N VAL A 6 2.86 -2.61 -10.62
CA VAL A 6 3.28 -1.79 -9.47
C VAL A 6 4.49 -2.42 -8.79
N LYS A 7 5.23 -1.62 -8.03
CA LYS A 7 6.17 -2.11 -7.02
C LYS A 7 5.47 -2.08 -5.66
N VAL A 8 5.43 -3.23 -4.97
CA VAL A 8 5.09 -3.29 -3.55
C VAL A 8 6.29 -2.75 -2.79
N ILE A 9 6.25 -1.46 -2.43
CA ILE A 9 7.38 -0.79 -1.76
C ILE A 9 7.38 -1.05 -0.26
N ARG A 10 6.21 -1.33 0.33
CA ARG A 10 6.03 -1.73 1.73
C ARG A 10 4.94 -2.78 1.82
N LEU A 11 5.14 -3.74 2.71
CA LEU A 11 4.24 -4.86 3.00
C LEU A 11 4.37 -5.16 4.49
N TRP A 12 3.26 -5.13 5.24
CA TRP A 12 3.24 -5.45 6.66
C TRP A 12 1.93 -6.12 7.04
N LYS A 13 1.94 -6.77 8.21
CA LYS A 13 0.72 -7.24 8.87
C LYS A 13 0.36 -6.27 9.98
N GLN A 14 -0.93 -6.02 10.16
CA GLN A 14 -1.43 -5.31 11.33
C GLN A 14 -2.58 -6.08 11.94
N TYR A 15 -2.84 -5.86 13.23
CA TYR A 15 -3.97 -6.45 13.93
C TYR A 15 -4.78 -5.35 14.59
N SER A 16 -6.10 -5.45 14.51
CA SER A 16 -7.02 -4.65 15.29
C SER A 16 -8.05 -5.54 15.96
N ALA A 17 -8.52 -5.16 17.15
CA ALA A 17 -9.56 -5.93 17.86
C ALA A 17 -10.85 -6.06 17.05
N ALA A 18 -11.24 -5.00 16.32
CA ALA A 18 -12.45 -4.99 15.50
C ALA A 18 -12.27 -5.67 14.13
N GLY A 19 -11.10 -5.55 13.51
CA GLY A 19 -10.84 -5.99 12.13
C GLY A 19 -10.04 -7.28 11.99
N GLY A 20 -9.44 -7.79 13.08
CA GLY A 20 -8.51 -8.90 13.06
C GLY A 20 -7.18 -8.57 12.38
N GLU A 21 -6.44 -9.62 11.99
CA GLU A 21 -5.20 -9.51 11.21
C GLU A 21 -5.54 -9.08 9.77
N THR A 22 -4.83 -8.10 9.23
CA THR A 22 -4.86 -7.71 7.83
C THR A 22 -3.45 -7.64 7.27
N ILE A 23 -3.30 -7.80 5.95
CA ILE A 23 -2.04 -7.51 5.25
C ILE A 23 -2.21 -6.18 4.55
N GLU A 24 -1.30 -5.25 4.82
CA GLU A 24 -1.33 -3.91 4.26
C GLU A 24 -0.11 -3.68 3.38
N MET A 25 -0.29 -2.84 2.36
CA MET A 25 0.70 -2.56 1.35
C MET A 25 0.68 -1.10 0.94
N VAL A 26 1.86 -0.59 0.57
CA VAL A 26 1.97 0.60 -0.28
C VAL A 26 2.48 0.16 -1.65
N LEU A 27 1.71 0.50 -2.67
CA LEU A 27 2.02 0.22 -4.07
C LEU A 27 2.49 1.50 -4.73
N CYS A 28 3.52 1.41 -5.55
CA CYS A 28 4.04 2.52 -6.35
C CYS A 28 3.96 2.16 -7.84
N ASP A 29 3.40 3.04 -8.65
CA ASP A 29 3.39 2.90 -10.10
C ASP A 29 4.66 3.47 -10.75
N LEU A 30 4.79 3.31 -12.07
CA LEU A 30 5.91 3.81 -12.86
C LEU A 30 6.11 5.32 -12.82
N LYS A 31 5.10 6.09 -12.43
CA LYS A 31 5.14 7.55 -12.35
C LYS A 31 5.45 8.04 -10.94
N GLY A 32 5.75 7.12 -10.00
CA GLY A 32 5.94 7.44 -8.60
C GLY A 32 4.63 7.61 -7.82
N GLY A 33 3.47 7.41 -8.46
CA GLY A 33 2.17 7.50 -7.83
C GLY A 33 1.97 6.37 -6.82
N LYS A 34 1.62 6.72 -5.58
CA LYS A 34 1.42 5.75 -4.49
C LYS A 34 -0.05 5.51 -4.20
N ILE A 35 -0.41 4.26 -3.95
CA ILE A 35 -1.73 3.88 -3.46
C ILE A 35 -1.61 2.82 -2.37
N HIS A 36 -2.41 2.97 -1.33
CA HIS A 36 -2.56 1.97 -0.28
C HIS A 36 -3.36 0.77 -0.80
N ALA A 37 -2.98 -0.46 -0.41
CA ALA A 37 -3.75 -1.66 -0.69
C ALA A 37 -3.87 -2.56 0.55
N SER A 38 -5.04 -3.17 0.75
CA SER A 38 -5.35 -3.97 1.93
C SER A 38 -5.91 -5.36 1.58
N VAL A 39 -5.48 -6.38 2.31
CA VAL A 39 -6.07 -7.72 2.37
C VAL A 39 -6.73 -7.89 3.74
N LYS A 40 -8.05 -8.00 3.74
CA LYS A 40 -8.84 -8.21 4.96
C LYS A 40 -8.61 -9.61 5.54
N LYS A 41 -8.87 -9.75 6.84
CA LYS A 41 -8.75 -10.99 7.64
C LYS A 41 -9.17 -12.26 6.90
N GLU A 42 -10.34 -12.23 6.29
CA GLU A 42 -10.95 -13.38 5.59
C GLU A 42 -10.06 -13.93 4.46
N LEU A 43 -9.19 -13.09 3.89
CA LEU A 43 -8.34 -13.39 2.74
C LEU A 43 -6.86 -13.50 3.12
N VAL A 44 -6.48 -13.23 4.37
CA VAL A 44 -5.08 -13.23 4.78
C VAL A 44 -4.43 -14.59 4.54
N ALA A 45 -5.08 -15.68 4.96
CA ALA A 45 -4.57 -17.03 4.74
C ALA A 45 -4.35 -17.33 3.25
N GLN A 46 -5.20 -16.80 2.37
CA GLN A 46 -5.08 -16.97 0.92
C GLN A 46 -3.85 -16.25 0.35
N PHE A 47 -3.55 -15.02 0.81
CA PHE A 47 -2.53 -14.17 0.17
C PHE A 47 -1.18 -14.12 0.88
N ASN A 48 -1.10 -14.53 2.15
CA ASN A 48 0.10 -14.41 2.98
C ASN A 48 1.36 -15.01 2.32
N HIS A 49 1.23 -16.14 1.62
CA HIS A 49 2.36 -16.82 0.98
C HIS A 49 2.72 -16.26 -0.40
N PHE A 50 1.83 -15.48 -1.02
CA PHE A 50 2.04 -14.95 -2.38
C PHE A 50 2.55 -13.51 -2.40
N LEU A 51 2.27 -12.75 -1.34
CA LEU A 51 2.64 -11.34 -1.24
C LEU A 51 4.08 -11.16 -0.75
N ARG A 52 4.84 -10.36 -1.48
CA ARG A 52 6.21 -9.96 -1.15
C ARG A 52 6.47 -8.56 -1.69
N GLN A 53 7.43 -7.86 -1.08
CA GLN A 53 7.93 -6.61 -1.62
C GLN A 53 8.58 -6.84 -3.00
N GLY A 54 8.49 -5.84 -3.88
CA GLY A 54 8.99 -5.92 -5.25
C GLY A 54 7.90 -5.82 -6.32
N TYR A 55 8.27 -6.11 -7.57
CA TYR A 55 7.42 -5.88 -8.74
C TYR A 55 6.30 -6.92 -8.86
N SER A 56 5.07 -6.43 -8.89
CA SER A 56 3.87 -7.23 -8.94
C SER A 56 2.88 -6.70 -9.96
N LEU A 57 2.17 -7.63 -10.60
CA LEU A 57 1.04 -7.38 -11.46
C LEU A 57 -0.23 -7.76 -10.69
N LEU A 58 -1.07 -6.77 -10.40
CA LEU A 58 -2.33 -6.94 -9.71
C LEU A 58 -3.49 -6.91 -10.70
N ILE A 59 -4.40 -7.86 -10.58
CA ILE A 59 -5.56 -8.02 -11.47
C ILE A 59 -6.80 -8.24 -10.63
N ASN A 60 -7.90 -7.60 -11.02
CA ASN A 60 -9.24 -7.83 -10.46
C ASN A 60 -9.34 -7.53 -8.96
N PHE A 61 -9.28 -6.25 -8.64
CA PHE A 61 -9.40 -5.71 -7.28
C PHE A 61 -10.50 -4.66 -7.24
N SER A 62 -10.96 -4.29 -6.04
CA SER A 62 -11.85 -3.16 -5.87
C SER A 62 -11.10 -1.92 -5.41
N VAL A 63 -11.69 -0.75 -5.67
CA VAL A 63 -11.16 0.55 -5.27
C VAL A 63 -12.22 1.21 -4.38
N THR A 64 -11.80 1.70 -3.23
CA THR A 64 -12.68 2.35 -2.25
C THR A 64 -12.07 3.68 -1.81
N HIS A 65 -12.88 4.59 -1.26
CA HIS A 65 -12.35 5.84 -0.73
C HIS A 65 -11.37 5.59 0.43
N SER A 66 -10.28 6.35 0.44
CA SER A 66 -9.35 6.34 1.55
C SER A 66 -9.83 7.31 2.62
N CYS A 67 -10.37 6.77 3.71
CA CYS A 67 -10.91 7.52 4.84
C CYS A 67 -10.14 7.24 6.14
N GLY A 68 -10.33 8.11 7.14
CA GLY A 68 -9.73 8.00 8.47
C GLY A 68 -8.31 8.57 8.54
N SER A 69 -7.72 8.48 9.74
CA SER A 69 -6.34 8.89 10.01
C SER A 69 -5.35 7.76 9.68
N TYR A 70 -4.05 8.02 9.86
CA TYR A 70 -2.95 7.08 9.57
C TYR A 70 -2.88 6.62 8.10
N LYS A 71 -3.28 7.48 7.17
CA LYS A 71 -3.18 7.24 5.73
C LYS A 71 -1.70 7.16 5.31
N THR A 72 -1.33 6.11 4.61
CA THR A 72 0.06 5.91 4.11
C THR A 72 0.34 6.65 2.80
N THR A 73 -0.70 7.15 2.12
CA THR A 73 -0.61 7.83 0.83
C THR A 73 -1.62 8.96 0.76
N THR A 74 -1.30 10.03 0.03
CA THR A 74 -2.21 11.16 -0.27
C THR A 74 -3.31 10.82 -1.27
N HIS A 75 -3.24 9.66 -1.93
CA HIS A 75 -4.23 9.21 -2.89
C HIS A 75 -5.63 9.10 -2.27
N ALA A 76 -6.63 9.68 -2.95
CA ALA A 76 -8.02 9.76 -2.46
C ALA A 76 -8.72 8.39 -2.31
N TYR A 77 -8.15 7.36 -2.93
CA TYR A 77 -8.65 5.99 -2.94
C TYR A 77 -7.60 4.99 -2.45
N ARG A 78 -8.06 3.81 -2.04
CA ARG A 78 -7.25 2.64 -1.72
C ARG A 78 -7.76 1.41 -2.45
N ILE A 79 -6.90 0.42 -2.62
CA ILE A 79 -7.24 -0.88 -3.21
C ILE A 79 -7.67 -1.84 -2.09
N SER A 80 -8.73 -2.61 -2.33
CA SER A 80 -9.12 -3.74 -1.50
C SER A 80 -9.04 -5.03 -2.29
N PHE A 81 -8.35 -6.02 -1.73
CA PHE A 81 -8.27 -7.35 -2.34
C PHE A 81 -9.62 -8.06 -2.24
N LEU A 82 -9.94 -8.77 -3.32
CA LEU A 82 -11.08 -9.67 -3.45
C LEU A 82 -10.55 -11.11 -3.41
N SER A 83 -11.42 -12.08 -3.11
CA SER A 83 -11.08 -13.51 -3.25
C SER A 83 -10.62 -13.87 -4.67
N THR A 84 -11.07 -13.09 -5.66
CA THR A 84 -10.76 -13.23 -7.08
C THR A 84 -9.61 -12.33 -7.55
N THR A 85 -8.95 -11.59 -6.64
CA THR A 85 -7.75 -10.82 -6.96
C THR A 85 -6.60 -11.76 -7.28
N ARG A 86 -5.88 -11.46 -8.37
CA ARG A 86 -4.72 -12.24 -8.79
C ARG A 86 -3.46 -11.39 -8.66
N VAL A 87 -2.44 -11.97 -8.05
CA VAL A 87 -1.09 -11.40 -7.94
C VAL A 87 -0.16 -12.24 -8.80
N ARG A 88 0.61 -11.59 -9.67
CA ARG A 88 1.67 -12.24 -10.45
C ARG A 88 2.97 -11.48 -10.29
N SER A 89 4.09 -12.19 -10.26
CA SER A 89 5.40 -11.54 -10.39
C SER A 89 5.52 -10.94 -11.78
N CYS A 90 6.29 -9.86 -11.91
CA CYS A 90 6.60 -9.26 -13.21
C CYS A 90 8.03 -8.74 -13.22
N GLU A 91 8.59 -8.55 -14.41
CA GLU A 91 9.94 -8.02 -14.58
C GLU A 91 10.08 -6.64 -13.95
N GLN A 92 11.28 -6.42 -13.40
CA GLN A 92 11.68 -5.14 -12.82
C GLN A 92 11.43 -3.99 -13.80
N LEU A 93 10.88 -2.91 -13.26
CA LEU A 93 10.72 -1.67 -14.02
C LEU A 93 12.09 -0.98 -14.15
N PRO A 94 12.32 -0.19 -15.23
CA PRO A 94 13.62 0.42 -15.50
C PRO A 94 14.11 1.37 -14.38
N GLU A 95 13.19 1.95 -13.62
CA GLU A 95 13.48 2.88 -12.53
C GLU A 95 13.37 2.20 -11.17
N ASP A 96 14.31 2.50 -10.27
CA ASP A 96 14.19 2.11 -8.87
C ASP A 96 13.21 3.02 -8.14
N LEU A 97 11.96 2.57 -8.06
CA LEU A 97 10.89 3.26 -7.35
C LEU A 97 11.10 3.09 -5.83
N SER A 98 11.74 4.05 -5.17
CA SER A 98 11.84 4.06 -3.70
C SER A 98 10.49 4.38 -3.06
N GLY A 99 9.65 5.18 -3.73
CA GLY A 99 8.40 5.73 -3.19
C GLY A 99 8.60 6.65 -1.97
N PHE A 100 9.85 7.02 -1.71
CA PHE A 100 10.24 7.79 -0.55
C PHE A 100 10.09 9.30 -0.81
N GLU A 101 9.28 9.96 0.03
CA GLU A 101 9.00 11.40 -0.05
C GLU A 101 9.49 12.06 1.24
N PRO A 102 10.69 12.64 1.27
CA PRO A 102 11.21 13.30 2.45
C PRO A 102 10.43 14.59 2.76
N VAL A 103 10.15 14.79 4.03
CA VAL A 103 9.68 16.07 4.58
C VAL A 103 10.77 16.70 5.44
N LYS A 104 10.67 18.00 5.71
CA LYS A 104 11.64 18.66 6.59
C LYS A 104 11.43 18.16 8.02
N TYR A 105 12.53 17.91 8.71
CA TYR A 105 12.50 17.49 10.10
C TYR A 105 11.79 18.52 11.00
N LYS A 106 11.97 19.82 10.73
CA LYS A 106 11.25 20.89 11.46
C LYS A 106 9.74 20.76 11.32
N ASP A 107 9.23 20.47 10.13
CA ASP A 107 7.79 20.34 9.91
C ASP A 107 7.18 19.20 10.75
N VAL A 108 7.96 18.13 10.99
CA VAL A 108 7.61 17.03 11.89
C VAL A 108 7.62 17.47 13.35
N LEU A 109 8.66 18.17 13.79
CA LEU A 109 8.78 18.65 15.18
C LEU A 109 7.70 19.68 15.54
N ASP A 110 7.44 20.60 14.61
CA ASP A 110 6.50 21.69 14.81
C ASP A 110 5.04 21.23 14.65
N GLY A 111 4.82 19.97 14.26
CA GLY A 111 3.47 19.39 14.09
C GLY A 111 2.67 20.05 12.96
N THR A 112 3.34 20.66 11.99
CA THR A 112 2.71 21.42 10.90
C THR A 112 2.20 20.54 9.77
N LEU A 113 2.65 19.28 9.74
CA LEU A 113 2.19 18.29 8.78
C LEU A 113 0.77 17.84 9.10
N ASN A 114 0.02 17.47 8.08
CA ASN A 114 -1.33 16.96 8.27
C ASN A 114 -1.28 15.64 9.07
N PRO A 115 -1.85 15.58 10.29
CA PRO A 115 -1.73 14.44 11.19
C PRO A 115 -2.46 13.18 10.68
N ASP A 116 -3.31 13.33 9.67
CA ASP A 116 -3.97 12.19 9.05
C ASP A 116 -3.04 11.31 8.22
N TYR A 117 -1.87 11.79 7.85
CA TYR A 117 -0.93 11.06 6.99
C TYR A 117 0.30 10.62 7.78
N LEU A 118 0.68 9.36 7.59
CA LEU A 118 1.89 8.83 8.20
C LEU A 118 3.13 9.43 7.53
N VAL A 119 4.10 9.79 8.36
CA VAL A 119 5.40 10.33 7.95
C VAL A 119 6.47 9.39 8.51
N GLY A 120 7.38 8.89 7.67
CA GLY A 120 8.46 8.03 8.16
C GLY A 120 9.40 7.49 7.10
N LYS A 121 10.70 7.45 7.44
CA LYS A 121 11.81 6.85 6.66
C LYS A 121 12.03 5.35 6.93
N TYR A 122 11.37 4.76 7.92
CA TYR A 122 11.71 3.42 8.38
C TYR A 122 10.45 2.63 8.75
N TRP A 123 10.05 1.73 7.85
CA TRP A 123 9.24 0.53 8.12
C TRP A 123 9.74 -0.55 7.16
#